data_AF-A0A2N6AL13-F1
#
_entry.id   AF-A0A2N6AL13-F1
#
_cell.length_a   1.000
_cell.length_b   1.000
_cell.length_c   1.000
_cell.angle_alpha   90.00
_cell.angle_beta   90.00
_cell.angle_gamma   90.00
#
_symmetry.space_group_name_H-M   'P 1'
#
loop_
_entity.id
_entity.type
_entity.pdbx_description
1 polymer ?
#
loop_
_entity_poly.entity_id
_entity_poly.type
_entity_poly.pdbx_seq_one_letter_code
_entity_poly.pdbx_strand_id
1 'polypeptide(L)'
;DINRYSLKESKRLILYVTSRKIEKEGKDYADAIIEHLNRYKGILSRRREVINGARNWYELQWPRDEEIFKGPKIMVPHRAMENRFVYTEKICYGSADIYFIKGEMGSNHMKALCCVLNSSAIYFWLSNNGKRKGRQLELYHTPLKRIPIPRLTEQSVEWLSKVHDCDERDESLIDDFVCNLYGLDEKEKAAISSFKEKMRQ
;
A
#
# COMPACT_ATOMS: atom_id res chain seq x y z
N ASP A 1 2.53 -4.86 -9.29
CA ASP A 1 2.49 -5.65 -8.04
C ASP A 1 3.28 -4.95 -6.95
N ILE A 2 2.78 -5.02 -5.71
CA ILE A 2 3.45 -4.48 -4.53
C ILE A 2 4.28 -5.59 -3.90
N ASN A 3 5.60 -5.44 -3.92
CA ASN A 3 6.55 -6.34 -3.28
C ASN A 3 7.20 -5.66 -2.08
N ARG A 4 8.00 -6.40 -1.32
CA ARG A 4 8.89 -5.81 -0.29
C ARG A 4 9.79 -4.80 -0.99
N TYR A 5 9.67 -3.54 -0.56
CA TYR A 5 10.46 -2.40 -1.02
C TYR A 5 10.50 -2.10 -2.52
N SER A 6 9.72 -2.79 -3.34
CA SER A 6 9.74 -2.61 -4.79
C SER A 6 8.32 -2.63 -5.34
N LEU A 7 8.09 -1.75 -6.31
CA LEU A 7 6.83 -1.66 -7.00
C LEU A 7 7.05 -2.11 -8.45
N LYS A 8 6.45 -3.24 -8.82
CA LYS A 8 6.42 -3.68 -10.21
C LYS A 8 5.34 -2.92 -10.96
N GLU A 9 5.74 -2.14 -11.94
CA GLU A 9 4.81 -1.37 -12.76
C GLU A 9 3.83 -2.26 -13.52
N SER A 10 2.59 -1.78 -13.61
CA SER A 10 1.53 -2.43 -14.36
C SER A 10 1.43 -1.79 -15.74
N LYS A 11 1.34 -2.62 -16.79
CA LYS A 11 1.01 -2.15 -18.14
C LYS A 11 -0.48 -1.81 -18.33
N ARG A 12 -1.30 -2.05 -17.30
CA ARG A 12 -2.75 -1.79 -17.33
C ARG A 12 -3.02 -0.35 -16.91
N LEU A 13 -3.92 0.31 -17.63
CA LEU A 13 -4.41 1.65 -17.33
C LEU A 13 -5.82 1.57 -16.73
N ILE A 14 -6.16 2.53 -15.88
CA ILE A 14 -7.51 2.71 -15.34
C ILE A 14 -8.09 3.98 -15.93
N LEU A 15 -9.28 3.85 -16.53
CA LEU A 15 -10.07 5.01 -16.93
C LEU A 15 -10.77 5.59 -15.69
N TYR A 16 -10.09 6.50 -15.00
CA TYR A 16 -10.60 7.12 -13.78
C TYR A 16 -11.46 8.35 -14.11
N VAL A 17 -12.74 8.11 -14.40
CA VAL A 17 -13.73 9.14 -14.78
C VAL A 17 -14.68 9.44 -13.62
N THR A 18 -14.90 10.74 -13.38
CA THR A 18 -15.87 11.28 -12.42
C THR A 18 -16.58 12.47 -13.05
N SER A 19 -17.80 12.77 -12.62
CA SER A 19 -18.54 13.95 -13.13
C SER A 19 -17.76 15.25 -12.94
N ARG A 20 -17.14 15.44 -11.76
CA ARG A 20 -16.25 16.59 -11.47
C ARG A 20 -15.07 16.69 -12.45
N LYS A 21 -14.50 15.55 -12.86
CA LYS A 21 -13.39 15.54 -13.83
C LYS A 21 -13.87 15.91 -15.23
N ILE A 22 -15.03 15.40 -15.64
CA ILE A 22 -15.65 15.78 -16.92
C ILE A 22 -15.91 17.29 -16.95
N GLU A 23 -16.51 17.86 -15.89
CA GLU A 23 -16.77 19.30 -15.79
C GLU A 23 -15.49 20.13 -15.87
N LYS A 24 -14.42 19.68 -15.21
CA LYS A 24 -13.13 20.38 -15.19
C LYS A 24 -12.42 20.37 -16.55
N GLU A 25 -12.42 19.24 -17.25
CA GLU A 25 -11.69 19.08 -18.52
C GLU A 25 -12.50 19.58 -19.74
N GLY A 26 -13.82 19.72 -19.61
CA GLY A 26 -14.68 20.33 -20.62
C GLY A 26 -15.30 19.34 -21.62
N LYS A 27 -15.99 19.91 -22.61
CA LYS A 27 -16.90 19.17 -23.50
C LYS A 27 -16.18 18.12 -24.36
N ASP A 28 -15.04 18.46 -24.96
CA ASP A 28 -14.35 17.53 -25.87
C ASP A 28 -13.86 16.27 -25.14
N TYR A 29 -13.38 16.43 -23.90
CA TYR A 29 -13.04 15.31 -23.03
C TYR A 29 -14.28 14.47 -22.69
N ALA A 30 -15.39 15.13 -22.36
CA ALA A 30 -16.65 14.46 -22.07
C ALA A 30 -17.09 13.59 -23.26
N ASP A 31 -17.14 14.17 -24.45
CA ASP A 31 -17.62 13.51 -25.67
C ASP A 31 -16.77 12.29 -26.00
N ALA A 32 -15.43 12.41 -25.94
CA ALA A 32 -14.51 11.29 -26.18
C ALA A 32 -14.68 10.14 -25.18
N ILE A 33 -14.87 10.44 -23.89
CA ILE A 33 -15.09 9.42 -22.84
C ILE A 33 -16.43 8.74 -23.04
N ILE A 34 -17.50 9.51 -23.30
CA ILE A 34 -18.84 8.99 -23.49
C ILE A 34 -18.90 8.10 -24.73
N GLU A 35 -18.30 8.53 -25.84
CA GLU A 35 -18.20 7.74 -27.08
C GLU A 35 -17.50 6.40 -26.82
N HIS A 36 -16.34 6.42 -26.16
CA HIS A 36 -15.60 5.21 -25.82
C HIS A 36 -16.41 4.22 -24.98
N LEU A 37 -17.20 4.73 -24.03
CA LEU A 37 -18.00 3.93 -23.10
C LEU A 37 -19.38 3.54 -23.67
N ASN A 38 -19.86 4.19 -24.72
CA ASN A 38 -21.21 4.01 -25.24
C ASN A 38 -21.51 2.57 -25.65
N ARG A 39 -20.53 1.86 -26.22
CA ARG A 39 -20.62 0.42 -26.54
C ARG A 39 -20.92 -0.47 -25.32
N TYR A 40 -20.63 0.01 -24.10
CA TYR A 40 -20.89 -0.69 -22.85
C TYR A 40 -22.12 -0.13 -22.10
N LYS A 41 -22.80 0.89 -22.62
CA LYS A 41 -23.91 1.57 -21.93
C LYS A 41 -24.98 0.61 -21.43
N GLY A 42 -25.36 -0.38 -22.24
CA GLY A 42 -26.37 -1.38 -21.86
C GLY A 42 -26.02 -2.15 -20.59
N ILE A 43 -24.76 -2.56 -20.39
CA ILE A 43 -24.34 -3.24 -19.16
C ILE A 43 -24.09 -2.24 -18.02
N LEU A 44 -23.51 -1.08 -18.32
CA LEU A 44 -23.18 -0.08 -17.32
C LEU A 44 -24.41 0.56 -16.67
N SER A 45 -25.49 0.76 -17.44
CA SER A 45 -26.76 1.31 -16.95
C SER A 45 -27.53 0.36 -16.03
N ARG A 46 -27.21 -0.95 -16.07
CA ARG A 46 -27.85 -1.96 -15.19
C ARG A 46 -27.16 -2.11 -13.84
N ARG A 47 -26.08 -1.37 -13.58
CA ARG A 47 -25.43 -1.36 -12.26
C ARG A 47 -26.40 -0.78 -11.23
N ARG A 48 -26.44 -1.39 -10.04
CA ARG A 48 -27.34 -1.01 -8.95
C ARG A 48 -27.27 0.48 -8.63
N GLU A 49 -26.07 1.03 -8.63
CA GLU A 49 -25.80 2.44 -8.34
C GLU A 49 -26.41 3.38 -9.39
N VAL A 50 -26.51 2.94 -10.64
CA VAL A 50 -27.10 3.71 -11.74
C VAL A 50 -28.62 3.61 -11.73
N ILE A 51 -29.15 2.41 -11.52
CA ILE A 51 -30.61 2.18 -11.39
C ILE A 51 -31.19 3.02 -10.24
N ASN A 52 -30.46 3.11 -9.13
CA ASN A 52 -30.87 3.88 -7.97
C ASN A 52 -30.59 5.39 -8.10
N GLY A 53 -30.09 5.86 -9.25
CA GLY A 53 -29.77 7.27 -9.49
C GLY A 53 -28.59 7.82 -8.69
N ALA A 54 -27.81 6.95 -8.03
CA ALA A 54 -26.68 7.37 -7.21
C ALA A 54 -25.44 7.75 -8.03
N ARG A 55 -25.33 7.28 -9.28
CA ARG A 55 -24.21 7.55 -10.19
C ARG A 55 -24.66 7.61 -11.64
N ASN A 56 -23.92 8.34 -12.46
CA ASN A 56 -24.07 8.26 -13.91
C ASN A 56 -23.53 6.93 -14.45
N TRP A 57 -24.11 6.44 -15.55
CA TRP A 57 -23.72 5.15 -16.14
C TRP A 57 -22.25 5.10 -16.57
N TYR A 58 -21.68 6.24 -16.97
CA TYR A 58 -20.27 6.37 -17.36
C TYR A 58 -19.29 6.46 -16.18
N GLU A 59 -19.77 6.60 -14.94
CA GLU A 59 -18.91 6.67 -13.77
C GLU A 59 -18.62 5.27 -13.23
N LEU A 60 -17.47 4.71 -13.61
CA LEU A 60 -17.17 3.28 -13.42
C LEU A 60 -16.88 2.89 -11.97
N GLN A 61 -16.36 3.81 -11.15
CA GLN A 61 -15.98 3.58 -9.76
C GLN A 61 -16.50 4.67 -8.83
N TRP A 62 -16.57 4.37 -7.53
CA TRP A 62 -16.76 5.38 -6.50
C TRP A 62 -15.53 6.29 -6.45
N PRO A 63 -15.69 7.63 -6.53
CA PRO A 63 -14.57 8.53 -6.50
C PRO A 63 -13.94 8.46 -5.11
N ARG A 64 -12.63 8.36 -5.11
CA ARG A 64 -11.76 8.70 -4.00
C ARG A 64 -11.20 10.09 -4.25
N ASP A 65 -10.74 10.73 -3.17
CA ASP A 65 -9.85 11.88 -3.29
C ASP A 65 -8.60 11.46 -4.08
N GLU A 66 -8.35 12.09 -5.23
CA GLU A 66 -7.23 11.72 -6.10
C GLU A 66 -5.87 11.97 -5.45
N GLU A 67 -5.80 12.86 -4.45
CA GLU A 67 -4.55 13.16 -3.76
C GLU A 67 -4.02 11.94 -2.99
N ILE A 68 -4.86 10.96 -2.63
CA ILE A 68 -4.38 9.72 -2.00
C ILE A 68 -3.51 8.88 -2.95
N PHE A 69 -3.71 9.01 -4.27
CA PHE A 69 -2.95 8.27 -5.28
C PHE A 69 -1.63 8.97 -5.65
N LYS A 70 -1.47 10.24 -5.26
CA LYS A 70 -0.34 11.10 -5.59
C LYS A 70 0.57 11.33 -4.39
N GLY A 71 1.77 11.82 -4.69
CA GLY A 71 2.77 12.19 -3.70
C GLY A 71 3.34 11.03 -2.89
N PRO A 72 4.17 11.34 -1.87
CA PRO A 72 4.78 10.36 -0.99
C PRO A 72 3.74 9.53 -0.24
N LYS A 73 3.89 8.21 -0.31
CA LYS A 73 3.05 7.23 0.39
C LYS A 73 3.77 5.90 0.53
N ILE A 74 3.36 5.10 1.51
CA ILE A 74 3.68 3.68 1.57
C ILE A 74 2.47 2.90 1.06
N MET A 75 2.68 1.98 0.12
CA MET A 75 1.66 1.10 -0.41
C MET A 75 1.79 -0.30 0.20
N VAL A 76 0.66 -0.94 0.45
CA VAL A 76 0.57 -2.32 0.96
C VAL A 76 -0.62 -3.04 0.31
N PRO A 77 -0.47 -4.31 -0.13
CA PRO A 77 -1.59 -5.07 -0.65
C PRO A 77 -2.51 -5.51 0.49
N HIS A 78 -3.81 -5.63 0.23
CA HIS A 78 -4.79 -6.10 1.21
C HIS A 78 -4.47 -7.51 1.72
N ARG A 79 -3.89 -8.37 0.88
CA ARG A 79 -3.44 -9.71 1.27
C ARG A 79 -2.06 -10.03 0.73
N ALA A 80 -1.23 -10.64 1.57
CA ALA A 80 0.07 -11.15 1.19
C ALA A 80 0.53 -12.27 2.12
N MET A 81 1.44 -13.13 1.65
CA MET A 81 2.05 -14.19 2.46
C MET A 81 3.03 -13.63 3.51
N GLU A 82 3.52 -12.41 3.27
CA GLU A 82 4.43 -11.68 4.14
C GLU A 82 4.07 -10.20 4.16
N ASN A 83 4.62 -9.45 5.11
CA ASN A 83 4.55 -7.99 5.08
C ASN A 83 5.29 -7.46 3.83
N ARG A 84 4.54 -6.75 2.97
CA ARG A 84 5.01 -6.18 1.71
C ARG A 84 4.65 -4.70 1.66
N PHE A 85 5.56 -3.89 2.15
CA PHE A 85 5.42 -2.43 2.14
C PHE A 85 6.41 -1.83 1.15
N VAL A 86 5.96 -0.83 0.40
CA VAL A 86 6.82 -0.08 -0.51
C VAL A 86 6.55 1.41 -0.40
N TYR A 87 7.60 2.19 -0.19
CA TYR A 87 7.54 3.63 -0.30
C TYR A 87 7.56 4.05 -1.78
N THR A 88 6.70 4.98 -2.18
CA THR A 88 6.71 5.54 -3.53
C THR A 88 6.13 6.94 -3.58
N GLU A 89 6.68 7.76 -4.48
CA GLU A 89 6.10 9.06 -4.86
C GLU A 89 5.37 8.99 -6.21
N LYS A 90 5.47 7.86 -6.93
CA LYS A 90 4.82 7.66 -8.23
C LYS A 90 3.30 7.72 -8.09
N ILE A 91 2.60 8.25 -9.08
CA ILE A 91 1.14 8.22 -9.12
C ILE A 91 0.69 6.76 -9.28
N CYS A 92 -0.12 6.27 -8.34
CA CYS A 92 -0.56 4.88 -8.32
C CYS A 92 -2.04 4.79 -7.99
N TYR A 93 -2.87 4.46 -8.99
CA TYR A 93 -4.29 4.20 -8.79
C TYR A 93 -4.49 2.77 -8.29
N GLY A 94 -5.18 2.63 -7.17
CA GLY A 94 -5.45 1.35 -6.51
C GLY A 94 -6.95 1.10 -6.32
N SER A 95 -7.34 -0.17 -6.32
CA SER A 95 -8.68 -0.64 -5.96
C SER A 95 -8.76 -0.96 -4.45
N ALA A 96 -9.85 -1.59 -4.01
CA ALA A 96 -10.07 -2.01 -2.63
C ALA A 96 -9.01 -3.00 -2.09
N ASP A 97 -8.18 -3.59 -2.96
CA ASP A 97 -7.15 -4.56 -2.57
C ASP A 97 -5.79 -3.93 -2.29
N ILE A 98 -5.71 -2.59 -2.19
CA ILE A 98 -4.49 -1.85 -1.87
C ILE A 98 -4.82 -0.79 -0.81
N TYR A 99 -3.93 -0.64 0.16
CA TYR A 99 -3.99 0.43 1.16
C TYR A 99 -2.80 1.38 1.00
N PHE A 100 -3.06 2.65 1.32
CA PHE A 100 -2.07 3.72 1.30
C PHE A 100 -1.88 4.23 2.73
N ILE A 101 -0.64 4.27 3.18
CA ILE A 101 -0.23 4.91 4.42
C ILE A 101 0.41 6.24 4.04
N LYS A 102 -0.24 7.33 4.45
CA LYS A 102 0.22 8.72 4.26
C LYS A 102 0.34 9.38 5.63
N GLY A 103 1.23 10.35 5.75
CA GLY A 103 1.40 11.16 6.94
C GLY A 103 2.14 12.45 6.62
N GLU A 104 2.04 13.42 7.51
CA GLU A 104 2.73 14.73 7.42
C GLU A 104 4.19 14.62 7.88
N MET A 105 4.89 13.55 7.47
CA MET A 105 6.29 13.31 7.81
C MET A 105 7.16 13.37 6.54
N GLY A 106 8.39 13.83 6.69
CA GLY A 106 9.33 13.92 5.57
C GLY A 106 9.62 12.56 4.93
N SER A 107 10.07 12.57 3.67
CA SER A 107 10.37 11.36 2.89
C SER A 107 11.33 10.41 3.61
N ASN A 108 12.34 10.92 4.31
CA ASN A 108 13.27 10.09 5.09
C ASN A 108 12.56 9.32 6.23
N HIS A 109 11.62 9.96 6.92
CA HIS A 109 10.82 9.29 7.96
C HIS A 109 9.90 8.23 7.35
N MET A 110 9.31 8.51 6.19
CA MET A 110 8.50 7.52 5.47
C MET A 110 9.33 6.32 4.99
N LYS A 111 10.53 6.55 4.49
CA LYS A 111 11.46 5.47 4.09
C LYS A 111 11.90 4.65 5.30
N ALA A 112 12.24 5.29 6.41
CA ALA A 112 12.57 4.60 7.66
C ALA A 112 11.39 3.76 8.19
N LEU A 113 10.17 4.31 8.15
CA LEU A 113 8.96 3.57 8.49
C LEU A 113 8.75 2.37 7.56
N CYS A 114 9.01 2.51 6.25
CA CYS A 114 8.95 1.41 5.29
C CYS A 114 9.90 0.26 5.68
N CYS A 115 11.11 0.58 6.14
CA CYS A 115 12.07 -0.41 6.68
C CYS A 115 11.52 -1.13 7.92
N VAL A 116 10.99 -0.38 8.89
CA VAL A 116 10.36 -0.95 10.09
C VAL A 116 9.21 -1.89 9.71
N LEU A 117 8.31 -1.45 8.82
CA LEU A 117 7.12 -2.21 8.43
C LEU A 117 7.45 -3.51 7.70
N ASN A 118 8.61 -3.60 7.05
CA ASN A 118 9.09 -4.81 6.37
C ASN A 118 9.91 -5.75 7.28
N SER A 119 10.16 -5.43 8.56
CA SER A 119 10.95 -6.30 9.44
C SER A 119 10.24 -7.61 9.82
N SER A 120 11.02 -8.57 10.30
CA SER A 120 10.60 -9.86 10.85
C SER A 120 9.81 -9.67 12.14
N ALA A 121 10.18 -8.70 12.97
CA ALA A 121 9.42 -8.31 14.16
C ALA A 121 7.99 -7.89 13.80
N ILE A 122 7.82 -7.07 12.74
CA ILE A 122 6.48 -6.68 12.27
C ILE A 122 5.74 -7.84 11.62
N TYR A 123 6.43 -8.71 10.87
CA TYR A 123 5.81 -9.93 10.34
C TYR A 123 5.26 -10.83 11.46
N PHE A 124 6.07 -11.05 12.50
CA PHE A 124 5.70 -11.81 13.68
C PHE A 124 4.49 -11.18 14.38
N TRP A 125 4.52 -9.86 14.60
CA TRP A 125 3.41 -9.16 15.23
C TRP A 125 2.12 -9.28 14.40
N LEU A 126 2.17 -9.04 13.09
CA LEU A 126 1.02 -9.15 12.19
C LEU A 126 0.47 -10.58 12.13
N SER A 127 1.34 -11.58 12.23
CA SER A 127 0.93 -12.99 12.20
C SER A 127 0.16 -13.44 13.43
N ASN A 128 0.41 -12.79 14.58
CA ASN A 128 -0.17 -13.14 15.88
C ASN A 128 -1.30 -12.18 16.31
N ASN A 129 -1.18 -10.89 15.98
CA ASN A 129 -2.10 -9.83 16.42
C ASN A 129 -2.90 -9.19 15.27
N GLY A 130 -2.51 -9.47 14.03
CA GLY A 130 -3.24 -9.06 12.85
C GLY A 130 -4.40 -10.01 12.54
N LYS A 131 -4.93 -9.88 11.32
CA LYS A 131 -5.93 -10.82 10.80
C LYS A 131 -5.31 -11.64 9.68
N ARG A 132 -5.80 -12.87 9.53
CA ARG A 132 -5.31 -13.83 8.54
C ARG A 132 -6.46 -14.51 7.81
N LYS A 133 -6.21 -14.85 6.55
CA LYS A 133 -7.07 -15.76 5.78
C LYS A 133 -6.22 -16.94 5.33
N GLY A 134 -6.32 -18.04 6.06
CA GLY A 134 -5.39 -19.16 5.94
C GLY A 134 -3.95 -18.72 6.25
N ARG A 135 -3.06 -18.84 5.26
CA ARG A 135 -1.65 -18.45 5.38
C ARG A 135 -1.37 -17.00 5.02
N GLN A 136 -2.31 -16.29 4.40
CA GLN A 136 -2.15 -14.89 4.04
C GLN A 136 -2.46 -13.98 5.21
N LEU A 137 -1.64 -12.96 5.42
CA LEU A 137 -1.98 -11.79 6.21
C LEU A 137 -3.09 -11.01 5.51
N GLU A 138 -4.03 -10.47 6.28
CA GLU A 138 -4.97 -9.44 5.81
C GLU A 138 -4.50 -8.08 6.35
N LEU A 139 -3.92 -7.26 5.48
CA LEU A 139 -3.29 -5.97 5.76
C LEU A 139 -4.25 -4.82 5.42
N TYR A 140 -5.36 -4.74 6.15
CA TYR A 140 -6.32 -3.65 6.01
C TYR A 140 -6.21 -2.65 7.17
N HIS A 141 -7.06 -1.63 7.13
CA HIS A 141 -7.05 -0.48 8.04
C HIS A 141 -6.82 -0.81 9.54
N THR A 142 -7.56 -1.77 10.11
CA THR A 142 -7.48 -2.08 11.55
C THR A 142 -6.12 -2.67 11.98
N PRO A 143 -5.63 -3.77 11.38
CA PRO A 143 -4.32 -4.30 11.76
C PRO A 143 -3.18 -3.31 11.47
N LEU A 144 -3.24 -2.58 10.35
CA LEU A 144 -2.21 -1.57 10.01
C LEU A 144 -2.10 -0.45 11.05
N LYS A 145 -3.22 0.04 11.57
CA LYS A 145 -3.23 1.10 12.60
C LYS A 145 -2.71 0.66 13.97
N ARG A 146 -2.69 -0.65 14.23
CA ARG A 146 -2.30 -1.21 15.52
C ARG A 146 -0.85 -1.70 15.55
N ILE A 147 -0.13 -1.63 14.42
CA ILE A 147 1.27 -2.02 14.35
C ILE A 147 2.07 -1.17 15.36
N PRO A 148 2.81 -1.79 16.30
CA PRO A 148 3.69 -1.05 17.18
C PRO A 148 4.84 -0.50 16.35
N ILE A 149 5.07 0.81 16.42
CA ILE A 149 6.19 1.47 15.75
C ILE A 149 7.21 1.84 16.83
N PRO A 150 8.50 1.48 16.68
CA PRO A 150 9.50 1.78 17.70
C PRO A 150 9.80 3.28 17.66
N ARG A 151 10.40 3.80 18.74
CA ARG A 151 10.86 5.18 18.74
C ARG A 151 12.05 5.32 17.78
N LEU A 152 11.91 6.20 16.80
CA LEU A 152 13.00 6.53 15.87
C LEU A 152 13.70 7.81 16.32
N THR A 153 15.02 7.75 16.46
CA THR A 153 15.90 8.93 16.60
C THR A 153 16.26 9.47 15.22
N GLU A 154 16.70 10.73 15.13
CA GLU A 154 17.16 11.32 13.87
C GLU A 154 18.26 10.48 13.19
N GLN A 155 19.21 9.96 13.97
CA GLN A 155 20.26 9.07 13.48
C GLN A 155 19.69 7.78 12.89
N SER A 156 18.71 7.17 13.55
CA SER A 156 18.07 5.95 13.03
C SER A 156 17.27 6.22 11.76
N VAL A 157 16.59 7.38 11.66
CA VAL A 157 15.87 7.79 10.46
C VAL A 157 16.84 8.02 9.31
N GLU A 158 17.94 8.73 9.56
CA GLU A 158 18.97 8.99 8.57
C GLU A 158 19.55 7.68 8.03
N TRP A 159 19.99 6.79 8.91
CA TRP A 159 20.57 5.50 8.50
C TRP A 159 19.55 4.65 7.73
N LEU A 160 18.34 4.45 8.28
CA LEU A 160 17.30 3.65 7.64
C LEU A 160 16.87 4.21 6.28
N SER A 161 16.81 5.53 6.13
CA SER A 161 16.49 6.17 4.85
C SER A 161 17.59 5.96 3.80
N LYS A 162 18.87 6.00 4.20
CA LYS A 162 20.00 5.77 3.31
C LYS A 162 20.02 4.32 2.81
N VAL A 163 19.90 3.35 3.71
CA VAL A 163 19.87 1.92 3.34
C VAL A 163 18.60 1.54 2.58
N HIS A 164 17.49 2.25 2.80
CA HIS A 164 16.27 2.07 2.00
C HIS A 164 16.50 2.37 0.51
N ASP A 165 17.30 3.39 0.21
CA ASP A 165 17.54 3.85 -1.16
C ASP A 165 18.66 3.06 -1.86
N CYS A 166 19.34 2.15 -1.16
CA CYS A 166 20.30 1.24 -1.78
C CYS A 166 19.57 0.17 -2.61
N ASP A 167 19.96 0.02 -3.87
CA ASP A 167 19.40 -1.01 -4.76
C ASP A 167 19.72 -2.43 -4.24
N GLU A 168 20.96 -2.65 -3.81
CA GLU A 168 21.45 -3.91 -3.21
C GLU A 168 21.47 -3.83 -1.67
N ARG A 169 20.36 -3.38 -1.08
CA ARG A 169 20.23 -3.31 0.38
C ARG A 169 20.33 -4.68 1.04
N ASP A 170 21.06 -4.74 2.14
CA ASP A 170 21.08 -5.91 3.02
C ASP A 170 19.84 -5.88 3.93
N GLU A 171 18.78 -6.59 3.53
CA GLU A 171 17.57 -6.71 4.34
C GLU A 171 17.83 -7.35 5.71
N SER A 172 18.87 -8.18 5.86
CA SER A 172 19.19 -8.82 7.15
C SER A 172 19.79 -7.81 8.13
N LEU A 173 20.67 -6.93 7.65
CA LEU A 173 21.22 -5.83 8.44
C LEU A 173 20.13 -4.84 8.87
N ILE A 174 19.21 -4.51 7.96
CA ILE A 174 18.04 -3.67 8.28
C ILE A 174 17.17 -4.36 9.34
N ASP A 175 16.93 -5.66 9.18
CA ASP A 175 16.11 -6.44 10.10
C ASP A 175 16.70 -6.47 11.51
N ASP A 176 17.99 -6.76 11.63
CA ASP A 176 18.68 -6.78 12.92
C ASP A 176 18.65 -5.40 13.59
N PHE A 177 18.95 -4.35 12.83
CA PHE A 177 18.87 -2.97 13.34
C PHE A 177 17.47 -2.65 13.86
N VAL A 178 16.42 -2.99 13.10
CA VAL A 178 15.03 -2.74 13.53
C VAL A 178 14.67 -3.58 14.76
N CYS A 179 15.10 -4.84 14.84
CA CYS A 179 14.90 -5.67 16.03
C CYS A 179 15.57 -5.07 17.27
N ASN A 180 16.78 -4.51 17.12
CA ASN A 180 17.47 -3.80 18.19
C ASN A 180 16.68 -2.56 18.66
N LEU A 181 15.99 -1.84 17.77
CA LEU A 181 15.12 -0.71 18.15
C LEU A 181 13.94 -1.12 19.04
N TYR A 182 13.49 -2.38 18.95
CA TYR A 182 12.48 -2.94 19.84
C TYR A 182 13.06 -3.49 21.16
N GLY A 183 14.39 -3.47 21.32
CA GLY A 183 15.07 -4.04 22.48
C GLY A 183 15.07 -5.57 22.51
N LEU A 184 14.93 -6.23 21.34
CA LEU A 184 14.89 -7.68 21.25
C LEU A 184 16.28 -8.28 21.45
N ASP A 185 16.36 -9.31 22.29
CA ASP A 185 17.60 -10.05 22.50
C ASP A 185 17.84 -11.11 21.41
N GLU A 186 19.04 -11.70 21.39
CA GLU A 186 19.42 -12.70 20.37
C GLU A 186 18.53 -13.95 20.37
N LYS A 187 18.00 -14.35 21.53
CA LYS A 187 17.09 -15.50 21.62
C LYS A 187 15.74 -15.16 21.01
N GLU A 188 15.23 -13.97 21.27
CA GLU A 188 13.98 -13.47 20.72
C GLU A 188 14.08 -13.29 19.19
N LYS A 189 15.17 -12.70 18.71
CA LYS A 189 15.46 -12.60 17.27
C LYS A 189 15.51 -13.97 16.59
N ALA A 190 16.20 -14.94 17.20
CA ALA A 190 16.27 -16.31 16.68
C ALA A 190 14.88 -16.99 16.66
N ALA A 191 14.07 -16.78 17.69
CA ALA A 191 12.70 -17.31 17.77
C ALA A 191 11.80 -16.72 16.67
N ILE A 192 11.89 -15.40 16.43
CA ILE A 192 11.15 -14.71 15.37
C ILE A 192 11.58 -15.21 13.98
N SER A 193 12.88 -15.39 13.75
CA SER A 193 13.40 -15.92 12.50
C SER A 193 12.91 -17.34 12.24
N SER A 194 13.00 -18.22 13.25
CA SER A 194 12.48 -19.60 13.15
C SER A 194 10.96 -19.63 12.91
N PHE A 195 10.21 -18.74 13.56
CA PHE A 195 8.77 -18.59 13.31
C PHE A 195 8.51 -18.21 11.85
N LYS A 196 9.23 -17.22 11.31
CA LYS A 196 9.07 -16.76 9.93
C LYS A 196 9.36 -17.87 8.92
N GLU A 197 10.37 -18.71 9.16
CA GLU A 197 10.69 -19.86 8.31
C GLU A 197 9.59 -20.92 8.34
N LYS A 198 9.09 -21.28 9.53
CA LYS A 198 7.96 -22.23 9.67
C LYS A 198 6.71 -21.73 8.95
N MET A 199 6.47 -20.43 8.96
CA MET A 199 5.33 -19.83 8.27
C MET A 199 5.47 -19.81 6.74
N ARG A 200 6.68 -19.98 6.21
CA ARG A 200 6.98 -20.05 4.77
C ARG A 200 6.85 -21.47 4.19
N GLN A 201 7.04 -22.51 4.98
CA GLN A 201 6.84 -23.93 4.63
C GLN A 201 5.37 -24.30 4.64
#